data_AF-A0A2N1MXB2-F1
#
_entry.id   AF-A0A2N1MXB2-F1
#
_cell.length_a   1.000
_cell.length_b   1.000
_cell.length_c   1.000
_cell.angle_alpha   90.00
_cell.angle_beta   90.00
_cell.angle_gamma   90.00
#
_symmetry.space_group_name_H-M   'P 1'
#
loop_
_entity.id
_entity.type
_entity.pdbx_description
1 polymer ?
#
loop_
_entity_poly.entity_id
_entity_poly.type
_entity_poly.pdbx_seq_one_letter_code
_entity_poly.pdbx_strand_id
1 'polypeptide(L)' 'MASYEKLMPKFEGENLEVLINPILQENEHLHILVTYDETTFHSNDERQSGWTSHEE' A
#
# COMPACT_ATOMS: atom_id res chain seq x y z
N MET A 1 1.54 -2.90 -16.27
CA MET A 1 0.73 -2.06 -15.35
C MET A 1 -0.07 -1.00 -16.10
N ALA A 2 0.55 -0.16 -16.92
CA ALA A 2 -0.13 0.93 -17.66
C ALA A 2 -1.33 0.51 -18.56
N SER A 3 -1.40 -0.75 -19.00
CA SER A 3 -2.53 -1.27 -19.78
C SER A 3 -3.77 -1.56 -18.93
N TYR A 4 -3.58 -2.01 -17.69
CA TYR A 4 -4.67 -2.41 -16.79
C TYR A 4 -5.24 -1.24 -15.98
N GLU A 5 -4.48 -0.16 -15.85
CA GLU A 5 -4.88 1.04 -15.13
C GLU A 5 -6.17 1.67 -15.68
N LYS A 6 -6.44 1.51 -16.99
CA LYS A 6 -7.69 1.94 -17.63
C LYS A 6 -8.93 1.13 -17.23
N LEU A 7 -8.71 -0.11 -16.76
CA LEU A 7 -9.74 -1.06 -16.33
C LEU A 7 -9.84 -1.14 -14.80
N MET A 8 -9.12 -0.28 -14.09
CA MET A 8 -9.11 -0.20 -12.63
C MET A 8 -9.94 0.97 -12.14
N PRO A 9 -10.59 0.83 -10.97
CA PRO A 9 -11.21 1.96 -10.30
C PRO A 9 -10.15 2.95 -9.82
N LYS A 10 -10.46 4.24 -9.91
CA LYS A 10 -9.66 5.31 -9.32
C LYS A 10 -10.34 5.80 -8.05
N PHE A 11 -9.50 6.19 -7.09
CA PHE A 11 -9.95 6.77 -5.84
C PHE A 11 -9.42 8.20 -5.77
N GLU A 12 -10.32 9.15 -5.52
CA GLU A 12 -10.02 10.57 -5.39
C GLU A 12 -10.59 11.11 -4.06
N GLY A 13 -10.19 12.33 -3.68
CA GLY A 13 -10.50 12.92 -2.38
C GLY A 13 -9.37 12.74 -1.38
N GLU A 14 -9.39 13.52 -0.29
CA GLU A 14 -8.32 13.51 0.72
C GLU A 14 -8.24 12.16 1.44
N ASN A 15 -9.37 11.47 1.59
CA ASN A 15 -9.48 10.17 2.25
C ASN A 15 -9.85 9.06 1.26
N LEU A 16 -9.62 9.26 -0.05
CA LEU A 16 -9.95 8.31 -1.11
C LEU A 16 -11.45 7.93 -1.13
N GLU A 17 -12.31 8.84 -0.68
CA GLU A 17 -13.74 8.62 -0.52
C GLU A 17 -14.51 8.59 -1.84
N VAL A 18 -13.96 9.17 -2.91
CA VAL A 18 -14.61 9.21 -4.22
C VAL A 18 -14.10 8.05 -5.07
N LEU A 19 -14.97 7.07 -5.33
CA LEU A 19 -14.69 5.95 -6.22
C LEU A 19 -15.18 6.24 -7.65
N ILE A 20 -14.27 6.20 -8.61
CA ILE A 20 -14.54 6.38 -10.03
C ILE A 20 -14.31 5.06 -10.74
N ASN A 21 -15.39 4.43 -11.21
CA ASN A 21 -15.31 3.20 -11.98
C ASN A 21 -14.86 3.47 -13.42
N PRO A 22 -14.07 2.56 -14.03
CA PRO A 22 -13.70 2.64 -15.43
C PRO A 22 -14.90 2.32 -16.33
N ILE A 23 -14.82 2.78 -17.58
CA ILE A 23 -15.79 2.40 -18.61
C ILE A 23 -15.34 1.06 -19.19
N LEU A 24 -16.16 0.02 -18.98
CA LEU A 24 -15.90 -1.33 -19.47
C LEU A 24 -16.69 -1.60 -20.76
N GLN A 25 -16.05 -2.22 -21.75
CA GLN A 25 -16.69 -2.73 -22.96
C GLN A 25 -17.28 -4.13 -22.74
N GLU A 26 -18.04 -4.61 -23.72
CA GLU A 26 -18.57 -5.98 -23.71
C GLU A 26 -17.40 -7.00 -23.72
N ASN A 27 -17.41 -7.92 -22.76
CA ASN A 27 -16.35 -8.88 -22.45
C ASN A 27 -15.10 -8.31 -21.73
N GLU A 28 -15.12 -7.07 -21.25
CA GLU A 28 -14.11 -6.57 -20.33
C GLU A 28 -14.53 -6.82 -18.87
N HIS A 29 -13.53 -7.05 -18.03
CA HIS A 29 -13.73 -7.24 -16.59
C HIS A 29 -13.16 -6.06 -15.82
N LEU A 30 -13.69 -5.81 -14.63
CA LEU A 30 -13.11 -4.86 -13.69
C LEU A 30 -11.83 -5.44 -13.10
N HIS A 31 -10.75 -4.67 -13.11
CA HIS A 31 -9.47 -5.08 -12.53
C HIS A 31 -9.30 -4.43 -11.16
N ILE A 32 -8.94 -5.24 -10.16
CA ILE A 32 -8.68 -4.77 -8.79
C ILE A 32 -7.21 -5.02 -8.49
N LEU A 33 -6.47 -3.95 -8.19
CA LEU A 33 -5.10 -4.06 -7.71
C LEU A 33 -5.12 -4.28 -6.20
N VAL A 34 -4.61 -5.44 -5.79
CA VAL A 34 -4.39 -5.76 -4.38
C VAL A 34 -2.91 -5.54 -4.11
N THR A 35 -2.59 -4.51 -3.35
CA THR A 35 -1.25 -4.32 -2.80
C THR A 35 -1.24 -4.79 -1.36
N TYR A 36 -0.12 -5.36 -0.92
CA TYR A 36 0.16 -5.62 0.48
C TYR A 36 1.43 -4.86 0.84
N ASP A 37 1.47 -4.30 2.04
CA ASP A 37 2.66 -3.64 2.56
C ASP A 37 3.32 -4.57 3.59
N GLU A 38 4.55 -4.97 3.32
CA GLU A 38 5.34 -5.75 4.28
C GLU A 38 5.91 -4.80 5.34
N THR A 39 5.24 -4.70 6.48
CA THR A 39 5.82 -4.02 7.64
C THR A 39 6.64 -5.00 8.45
N THR A 40 7.91 -4.66 8.67
CA THR A 40 8.76 -5.36 9.65
C THR A 40 8.61 -4.69 11.01
N PHE A 41 8.05 -5.41 11.98
CA PHE A 41 8.05 -4.99 13.38
C PHE A 41 9.28 -5.57 14.06
N HIS A 42 10.23 -4.71 14.44
CA HIS A 42 11.28 -5.11 15.37
C HIS A 42 10.69 -5.22 16.77
N SER A 43 10.87 -6.38 17.40
CA SER A 43 10.56 -6.53 18.82
C SER A 43 11.44 -5.55 19.61
N ASN A 44 10.82 -4.58 20.28
CA ASN A 44 11.48 -3.91 21.39
C ASN A 44 11.52 -4.94 22.51
N ASP A 45 12.64 -5.66 22.66
CA ASP A 45 12.85 -6.69 23.67
C ASP A 45 12.98 -6.10 25.10
N GLU A 46 12.59 -4.83 25.28
CA GLU A 46 12.70 -4.01 26.50
C GLU A 46 14.10 -4.02 27.14
N ARG A 47 15.09 -4.59 26.46
CA ARG A 47 16.47 -4.58 26.90
C ARG A 47 16.98 -3.17 26.66
N GLN A 48 17.21 -2.45 27.75
CA GLN A 48 18.09 -1.30 27.78
C GLN A 48 19.53 -1.76 27.46
N SER A 49 19.77 -2.22 26.24
CA SER A 49 21.12 -2.15 25.67
C SER A 49 21.30 -0.70 25.25
N GLY A 50 21.52 0.15 26.25
CA GLY A 50 21.94 1.52 26.02
C GLY A 50 23.17 1.51 25.11
N TRP A 51 23.26 2.48 24.21
CA TRP A 51 24.47 2.75 23.46
C TRP A 51 25.55 3.24 24.43
N THR A 52 26.17 2.32 25.16
CA THR A 52 27.45 2.58 25.82
C THR A 52 28.53 2.28 24.80
N SER A 53 29.08 3.33 24.20
CA SER A 53 30.50 3.29 23.87
C SER A 53 31.24 3.26 25.20
N HIS A 54 31.91 2.14 25.48
CA HIS A 54 33.00 2.11 26.45
C HIS A 54 34.06 3.10 25.99
N GLU A 55 34.30 4.15 26.77
CA GLU A 55 35.59 4.85 26.76
C GLU A 55 36.38 4.33 27.97
N GLU A 56 37.56 3.76 27.68
CA GLU A 56 38.56 3.29 28.64
C GLU A 56 39.21 4.44 29.43
#